data_AF-A0A821F4I3-F1
#
_entry.id   AF-A0A821F4I3-F1
#
_cell.length_a   1.000
_cell.length_b   1.000
_cell.length_c   1.000
_cell.angle_alpha   90.00
_cell.angle_beta   90.00
_cell.angle_gamma   90.00
#
_symmetry.space_group_name_H-M   'P 1'
#
loop_
_entity.id
_entity.type
_entity.pdbx_description
1 polymer ?
#
loop_
_entity_poly.entity_id
_entity_poly.type
_entity_poly.pdbx_seq_one_letter_code
_entity_poly.pdbx_strand_id
1 'polypeptide(L)'
;FTNATSIALCLANSLVARRDFIHYDQLVRYKWWFKSGYMSSTGKCIGIRESTKEPLCEFERRQKKYADDLGISMKDMDYLSDAELLKQFNTCCIKDELADNDALARLAPVPLFFYRFPQAGIEYSGRSGQITHGNKIVYDACRYYGALSVAALHGSTKEQLLDNEFYSKHKSWFSNIELHPAVESVAKGSYKRNGYDAGIRGKDHIVSALEAALWAFWSDDGSFEKGALAAVNLGDDTNTTAAIYGQ
;
A
#
# COMPACT_ATOMS: atom_id res chain seq x y z
N PHE A 1 -2.57 -10.26 -14.18
CA PHE A 1 -1.93 -9.32 -13.22
C PHE A 1 -0.89 -10.09 -12.39
N THR A 2 -0.05 -9.42 -11.60
CA THR A 2 1.02 -10.07 -10.80
C THR A 2 0.77 -9.89 -9.28
N ASN A 3 1.84 -9.71 -8.49
CA ASN A 3 1.83 -9.42 -7.06
C ASN A 3 0.95 -8.22 -6.67
N ALA A 4 1.11 -7.05 -7.29
CA ALA A 4 0.42 -5.82 -6.87
C ALA A 4 -1.11 -6.02 -6.74
N THR A 5 -1.74 -6.55 -7.79
CA THR A 5 -3.17 -6.86 -7.79
C THR A 5 -3.52 -8.05 -6.89
N SER A 6 -2.72 -9.12 -6.86
CA SER A 6 -3.02 -10.30 -6.03
C SER A 6 -3.07 -9.94 -4.54
N ILE A 7 -2.10 -9.15 -4.07
CA ILE A 7 -2.04 -8.72 -2.69
C ILE A 7 -3.12 -7.66 -2.40
N ALA A 8 -3.42 -6.75 -3.35
CA ALA A 8 -4.56 -5.83 -3.21
C ALA A 8 -5.89 -6.58 -3.05
N LEU A 9 -6.12 -7.66 -3.81
CA LEU A 9 -7.31 -8.52 -3.66
C LEU A 9 -7.34 -9.24 -2.31
N CYS A 10 -6.19 -9.70 -1.82
CA CYS A 10 -6.08 -10.26 -0.47
C CYS A 10 -6.48 -9.22 0.60
N LEU A 11 -5.97 -8.00 0.48
CA LEU A 11 -6.27 -6.90 1.38
C LEU A 11 -7.76 -6.53 1.34
N ALA A 12 -8.33 -6.38 0.14
CA ALA A 12 -9.75 -6.12 -0.03
C ALA A 12 -10.62 -7.21 0.61
N ASN A 13 -10.27 -8.49 0.42
CA ASN A 13 -11.02 -9.58 1.01
C ASN A 13 -10.90 -9.58 2.55
N SER A 14 -9.74 -9.20 3.10
CA SER A 14 -9.56 -9.00 4.56
C SER A 14 -10.55 -7.99 5.10
N LEU A 15 -10.54 -6.79 4.52
CA LEU A 15 -11.39 -5.68 4.93
C LEU A 15 -12.88 -6.06 4.87
N VAL A 16 -13.32 -6.69 3.78
CA VAL A 16 -14.72 -7.08 3.60
C VAL A 16 -15.14 -8.20 4.57
N ALA A 17 -14.32 -9.25 4.72
CA ALA A 17 -14.68 -10.39 5.55
C ALA A 17 -14.64 -10.06 7.05
N ARG A 18 -13.66 -9.26 7.47
CA ARG A 18 -13.51 -8.83 8.87
C ARG A 18 -14.40 -7.63 9.21
N ARG A 19 -14.88 -6.90 8.19
CA ARG A 19 -15.60 -5.63 8.31
C ARG A 19 -14.82 -4.58 9.11
N ASP A 20 -13.50 -4.70 9.12
CA ASP A 20 -12.57 -3.87 9.87
C ASP A 20 -11.14 -4.10 9.35
N PHE A 21 -10.20 -3.27 9.80
CA PHE A 21 -8.78 -3.40 9.50
C PHE A 21 -8.06 -4.24 10.55
N ILE A 22 -8.01 -5.55 10.32
CA ILE A 22 -7.34 -6.52 11.21
C ILE A 22 -5.98 -6.92 10.63
N HIS A 23 -4.89 -6.39 11.19
CA HIS A 23 -3.52 -6.62 10.71
C HIS A 23 -3.18 -8.11 10.55
N TYR A 24 -3.63 -8.92 11.50
CA TYR A 24 -3.39 -10.36 11.50
C TYR A 24 -4.03 -11.05 10.29
N ASP A 25 -5.31 -10.74 10.00
CA ASP A 25 -6.06 -11.34 8.89
C ASP A 25 -5.49 -10.90 7.53
N GLN A 26 -5.01 -9.65 7.44
CA GLN A 26 -4.27 -9.19 6.27
C GLN A 26 -3.03 -10.06 6.00
N LEU A 27 -2.21 -10.33 7.02
CA LEU A 27 -1.02 -11.20 6.91
C LEU A 27 -1.39 -12.65 6.60
N VAL A 28 -2.48 -13.19 7.19
CA VAL A 28 -2.98 -14.53 6.86
C VAL A 28 -3.29 -14.65 5.36
N ARG A 29 -3.95 -13.65 4.78
CA ARG A 29 -4.34 -13.70 3.36
C ARG A 29 -3.15 -13.53 2.43
N TYR A 30 -2.19 -12.69 2.81
CA TYR A 30 -0.93 -12.57 2.10
C TYR A 30 -0.15 -13.89 2.15
N LYS A 31 -0.17 -14.58 3.31
CA LYS A 31 0.38 -15.93 3.45
C LYS A 31 -0.35 -16.94 2.55
N TRP A 32 -1.68 -16.92 2.46
CA TRP A 32 -2.41 -17.78 1.52
C TRP A 32 -2.00 -17.53 0.07
N TRP A 33 -1.85 -16.27 -0.34
CA TRP A 33 -1.34 -15.95 -1.67
C TRP A 33 0.07 -16.52 -1.87
N PHE A 34 0.98 -16.26 -0.93
CA PHE A 34 2.35 -16.73 -0.97
C PHE A 34 2.47 -18.26 -1.06
N LYS A 35 1.69 -19.00 -0.26
CA LYS A 35 1.82 -20.46 -0.12
C LYS A 35 1.01 -21.24 -1.14
N SER A 36 -0.17 -20.76 -1.55
CA SER A 36 -1.11 -21.52 -2.38
C SER A 36 -1.60 -20.76 -3.61
N GLY A 37 -1.11 -19.55 -3.88
CA GLY A 37 -1.56 -18.75 -5.01
C GLY A 37 -2.99 -18.21 -4.86
N TYR A 38 -3.50 -18.10 -3.63
CA TYR A 38 -4.80 -17.47 -3.36
C TYR A 38 -4.87 -16.07 -3.99
N MET A 39 -5.97 -15.75 -4.69
CA MET A 39 -6.15 -14.50 -5.44
C MET A 39 -5.10 -14.21 -6.53
N SER A 40 -4.35 -15.23 -6.99
CA SER A 40 -3.45 -15.10 -8.14
C SER A 40 -4.17 -15.37 -9.45
N SER A 41 -3.83 -14.63 -10.51
CA SER A 41 -4.34 -14.88 -11.86
C SER A 41 -3.82 -16.18 -12.51
N THR A 42 -2.78 -16.81 -11.94
CA THR A 42 -2.18 -18.05 -12.46
C THR A 42 -2.41 -19.27 -11.55
N GLY A 43 -3.10 -19.08 -10.42
CA GLY A 43 -3.21 -20.09 -9.36
C GLY A 43 -1.89 -20.36 -8.61
N LYS A 44 -0.84 -19.56 -8.85
CA LYS A 44 0.46 -19.65 -8.17
C LYS A 44 0.93 -18.28 -7.72
N CYS A 45 1.72 -18.20 -6.64
CA CYS A 45 2.40 -16.95 -6.26
C CYS A 45 3.41 -16.57 -7.35
N ILE A 46 3.29 -15.36 -7.91
CA ILE A 46 4.22 -14.82 -8.91
C ILE A 46 4.61 -13.38 -8.56
N GLY A 47 5.89 -13.05 -8.74
CA GLY A 47 6.39 -11.68 -8.55
C GLY A 47 6.47 -11.21 -7.10
N ILE A 48 6.48 -12.10 -6.11
CA ILE A 48 6.72 -11.71 -4.71
C ILE A 48 8.15 -11.19 -4.55
N ARG A 49 8.30 -10.02 -3.94
CA ARG A 49 9.60 -9.44 -3.57
C ARG A 49 10.06 -9.98 -2.21
N GLU A 50 11.38 -9.99 -1.99
CA GLU A 50 11.94 -10.50 -0.74
C GLU A 50 11.46 -9.67 0.48
N SER A 51 11.32 -8.35 0.30
CA SER A 51 10.78 -7.43 1.32
C SER A 51 9.34 -7.74 1.76
N THR A 52 8.52 -8.34 0.89
CA THR A 52 7.20 -8.86 1.26
C THR A 52 7.29 -10.30 1.79
N LYS A 53 8.16 -11.14 1.21
CA LYS A 53 8.30 -12.56 1.56
C LYS A 53 8.85 -12.78 2.96
N GLU A 54 9.85 -12.01 3.38
CA GLU A 54 10.50 -12.17 4.68
C GLU A 54 9.55 -11.93 5.86
N PRO A 55 8.79 -10.82 5.92
CA PRO A 55 7.78 -10.62 6.97
C PRO A 55 6.73 -11.73 7.01
N LEU A 56 6.33 -12.29 5.86
CA LEU A 56 5.36 -13.39 5.82
C LEU A 56 5.94 -14.69 6.37
N CYS A 57 7.21 -14.96 6.13
CA CYS A 57 7.90 -16.13 6.71
C CYS A 57 8.05 -15.97 8.22
N GLU A 58 8.41 -14.77 8.70
CA GLU A 58 8.48 -14.48 10.14
C GLU A 58 7.10 -14.51 10.80
N PHE A 59 6.06 -14.03 10.12
CA PHE A 59 4.67 -14.15 10.55
C PHE A 59 4.26 -15.61 10.72
N GLU A 60 4.50 -16.46 9.72
CA GLU A 60 4.18 -17.91 9.80
C GLU A 60 4.94 -18.59 10.95
N ARG A 61 6.22 -18.23 11.16
CA ARG A 61 7.03 -18.75 12.29
C ARG A 61 6.45 -18.35 13.64
N ARG A 62 6.08 -17.07 13.82
CA ARG A 62 5.44 -16.57 15.05
C ARG A 62 4.06 -17.18 15.26
N GLN A 63 3.28 -17.29 14.19
CA GLN A 63 1.96 -17.92 14.19
C GLN A 63 2.06 -19.36 14.69
N LYS A 64 3.03 -20.14 14.19
CA LYS A 64 3.28 -21.51 14.65
C LYS A 64 3.61 -21.58 16.14
N LYS A 65 4.55 -20.74 16.59
CA LYS A 65 4.90 -20.69 18.03
C LYS A 65 3.69 -20.34 18.89
N TYR A 66 2.89 -19.35 18.47
CA TYR A 66 1.71 -18.93 19.21
C TYR A 66 0.61 -20.01 19.22
N ALA A 67 0.46 -20.76 18.12
CA ALA A 67 -0.42 -21.93 18.04
C ALA A 67 -0.02 -22.99 19.07
N ASP A 68 1.27 -23.33 19.12
CA ASP A 68 1.83 -24.31 20.06
C ASP A 68 1.63 -23.87 21.51
N ASP A 69 1.90 -22.59 21.82
CA ASP A 69 1.74 -22.01 23.16
C ASP A 69 0.25 -22.00 23.62
N LEU A 70 -0.71 -21.91 22.69
CA LEU A 70 -2.15 -21.94 22.97
C LEU A 70 -2.80 -23.33 22.86
N GLY A 71 -2.10 -24.32 22.31
CA GLY A 71 -2.68 -25.64 21.99
C GLY A 71 -3.71 -25.61 20.87
N ILE A 72 -3.60 -24.67 19.93
CA ILE A 72 -4.53 -24.49 18.79
C ILE A 72 -3.87 -25.00 17.50
N SER A 73 -4.65 -25.58 16.58
CA SER A 73 -4.10 -26.04 15.30
C SER A 73 -3.71 -24.86 14.39
N MET A 74 -2.69 -25.04 13.56
CA MET A 74 -2.31 -24.02 12.56
C MET A 74 -3.44 -23.65 11.60
N LYS A 75 -4.35 -24.58 11.31
CA LYS A 75 -5.51 -24.31 10.47
C LYS A 75 -6.46 -23.33 11.15
N ASP A 76 -6.70 -23.51 12.45
CA ASP A 76 -7.60 -22.65 13.22
C ASP A 76 -6.97 -21.28 13.49
N MET A 77 -5.64 -21.19 13.59
CA MET A 77 -4.93 -19.91 13.70
C MET A 77 -5.23 -18.97 12.54
N ASP A 78 -5.39 -19.49 11.31
CA ASP A 78 -5.74 -18.66 10.15
C ASP A 78 -7.14 -18.02 10.25
N TYR A 79 -8.00 -18.56 11.12
CA TYR A 79 -9.35 -18.05 11.36
C TYR A 79 -9.51 -17.43 12.76
N LEU A 80 -8.40 -17.16 13.46
CA LEU A 80 -8.42 -16.59 14.80
C LEU A 80 -9.21 -15.28 14.81
N SER A 81 -10.25 -15.22 15.63
CA SER A 81 -11.14 -14.06 15.76
C SER A 81 -11.23 -13.49 17.16
N ASP A 82 -10.64 -14.17 18.15
CA ASP A 82 -10.61 -13.69 19.53
C ASP A 82 -9.79 -12.39 19.62
N ALA A 83 -10.45 -11.31 20.07
CA ALA A 83 -9.86 -9.98 20.07
C ALA A 83 -8.68 -9.85 21.04
N GLU A 84 -8.67 -10.60 22.14
CA GLU A 84 -7.62 -10.52 23.14
C GLU A 84 -6.38 -11.28 22.68
N LEU A 85 -6.57 -12.47 22.12
CA LEU A 85 -5.47 -13.23 21.50
C LEU A 85 -4.86 -12.46 20.30
N LEU A 86 -5.70 -11.82 19.48
CA LEU A 86 -5.20 -11.01 18.37
C LEU A 86 -4.38 -9.80 18.83
N LYS A 87 -4.73 -9.16 19.95
CA LYS A 87 -3.95 -8.05 20.52
C LYS A 87 -2.59 -8.49 21.06
N GLN A 88 -2.51 -9.71 21.58
CA GLN A 88 -1.26 -10.27 22.11
C GLN A 88 -0.30 -10.71 21.00
N PHE A 89 -0.81 -10.95 19.78
CA PHE A 89 0.01 -11.35 18.66
C PHE A 89 0.75 -10.15 18.04
N ASN A 90 2.07 -10.15 18.09
CA ASN A 90 2.88 -9.12 17.43
C ASN A 90 2.96 -9.33 15.90
N THR A 91 2.14 -8.58 15.16
CA THR A 91 2.10 -8.58 13.69
C THR A 91 3.25 -7.84 13.02
N CYS A 92 4.09 -7.08 13.76
CA CYS A 92 5.26 -6.42 13.19
C CYS A 92 6.39 -7.43 12.97
N CYS A 93 6.40 -8.07 11.80
CA CYS A 93 7.29 -9.17 11.44
C CYS A 93 8.51 -8.73 10.61
N ILE A 94 8.78 -7.43 10.58
CA ILE A 94 9.81 -6.81 9.74
C ILE A 94 11.19 -7.00 10.37
N LYS A 95 12.19 -7.23 9.52
CA LYS A 95 13.61 -7.26 9.90
C LYS A 95 14.36 -6.06 9.34
N ASP A 96 14.13 -5.75 8.06
CA ASP A 96 14.77 -4.63 7.37
C ASP A 96 13.79 -3.50 7.07
N GLU A 97 14.23 -2.25 7.26
CA GLU A 97 13.45 -1.05 6.97
C GLU A 97 13.64 -0.58 5.53
N LEU A 98 13.44 -1.48 4.57
CA LEU A 98 13.51 -1.14 3.15
C LEU A 98 12.38 -0.16 2.78
N ALA A 99 12.72 0.80 1.92
CA ALA A 99 11.83 1.85 1.45
C ALA A 99 11.29 1.56 0.04
N ASP A 100 10.85 0.33 -0.22
CA ASP A 100 10.35 -0.06 -1.54
C ASP A 100 8.86 0.26 -1.76
N ASN A 101 8.45 0.18 -3.02
CA ASN A 101 7.16 0.63 -3.52
C ASN A 101 6.03 -0.43 -3.41
N ASP A 102 6.32 -1.64 -2.90
CA ASP A 102 5.38 -2.78 -2.95
C ASP A 102 4.13 -2.54 -2.09
N ALA A 103 4.28 -1.80 -0.99
CA ALA A 103 3.17 -1.37 -0.14
C ALA A 103 2.19 -0.42 -0.85
N LEU A 104 2.71 0.51 -1.66
CA LEU A 104 1.91 1.52 -2.34
C LEU A 104 1.14 0.93 -3.54
N ALA A 105 1.74 -0.05 -4.22
CA ALA A 105 1.16 -0.74 -5.38
C ALA A 105 -0.16 -1.47 -5.10
N ARG A 106 -0.46 -1.74 -3.83
CA ARG A 106 -1.59 -2.55 -3.36
C ARG A 106 -2.58 -1.79 -2.49
N LEU A 107 -2.46 -0.47 -2.42
CA LEU A 107 -3.02 0.33 -1.34
C LEU A 107 -4.54 0.55 -1.43
N ALA A 108 -5.07 0.72 -2.64
CA ALA A 108 -6.43 1.16 -2.96
C ALA A 108 -7.56 0.56 -2.11
N PRO A 109 -7.57 -0.74 -1.75
CA PRO A 109 -8.64 -1.30 -0.93
C PRO A 109 -8.89 -0.56 0.40
N VAL A 110 -7.84 -0.02 1.02
CA VAL A 110 -7.95 0.66 2.33
C VAL A 110 -8.68 2.00 2.24
N PRO A 111 -8.23 2.99 1.43
CA PRO A 111 -8.96 4.24 1.29
C PRO A 111 -10.36 4.03 0.70
N LEU A 112 -10.56 3.03 -0.16
CA LEU A 112 -11.90 2.67 -0.68
C LEU A 112 -12.82 2.17 0.44
N PHE A 113 -12.34 1.34 1.36
CA PHE A 113 -13.15 0.80 2.44
C PHE A 113 -13.50 1.86 3.50
N PHE A 114 -12.54 2.74 3.81
CA PHE A 114 -12.67 3.75 4.87
C PHE A 114 -12.96 5.17 4.35
N TYR A 115 -13.41 5.35 3.11
CA TYR A 115 -13.57 6.67 2.49
C TYR A 115 -14.41 7.65 3.32
N ARG A 116 -15.47 7.16 4.00
CA ARG A 116 -16.34 7.95 4.88
C ARG A 116 -15.66 8.46 6.15
N PHE A 117 -14.48 7.95 6.46
CA PHE A 117 -13.70 8.26 7.67
C PHE A 117 -12.26 8.63 7.26
N PRO A 118 -12.00 9.83 6.73
CA PRO A 118 -10.70 10.19 6.15
C PRO A 118 -9.49 9.92 7.05
N GLN A 119 -9.58 10.29 8.33
CA GLN A 119 -8.50 10.03 9.30
C GLN A 119 -8.19 8.54 9.44
N ALA A 120 -9.21 7.68 9.49
CA ALA A 120 -9.03 6.24 9.54
C ALA A 120 -8.49 5.68 8.23
N GLY A 121 -9.04 6.11 7.08
CA GLY A 121 -8.57 5.66 5.76
C GLY A 121 -7.10 6.00 5.52
N ILE A 122 -6.65 7.17 5.95
CA ILE A 122 -5.26 7.60 5.82
C ILE A 122 -4.36 6.85 6.81
N GLU A 123 -4.74 6.77 8.08
CA GLU A 123 -3.97 6.04 9.09
C GLU A 123 -3.79 4.56 8.71
N TYR A 124 -4.88 3.90 8.31
CA TYR A 124 -4.85 2.50 7.90
C TYR A 124 -4.12 2.30 6.58
N SER A 125 -4.11 3.30 5.68
CA SER A 125 -3.26 3.26 4.48
C SER A 125 -1.79 3.15 4.86
N GLY A 126 -1.34 3.98 5.82
CA GLY A 126 0.00 3.88 6.40
C GLY A 126 0.28 2.52 7.05
N ARG A 127 -0.60 2.09 7.96
CA ARG A 127 -0.43 0.84 8.72
C ARG A 127 -0.40 -0.41 7.82
N SER A 128 -1.23 -0.45 6.78
CA SER A 128 -1.28 -1.56 5.81
C SER A 128 0.05 -1.73 5.06
N GLY A 129 0.77 -0.64 4.79
CA GLY A 129 2.15 -0.70 4.30
C GLY A 129 3.11 -1.13 5.40
N GLN A 130 2.97 -0.53 6.59
CA GLN A 130 3.87 -0.72 7.72
C GLN A 130 3.92 -2.15 8.27
N ILE A 131 2.90 -2.98 8.08
CA ILE A 131 2.94 -4.37 8.57
C ILE A 131 3.95 -5.27 7.80
N THR A 132 4.35 -4.88 6.59
CA THR A 132 5.40 -5.59 5.82
C THR A 132 6.62 -4.72 5.52
N HIS A 133 6.51 -3.39 5.60
CA HIS A 133 7.61 -2.46 5.35
C HIS A 133 7.73 -1.44 6.48
N GLY A 134 8.69 -1.63 7.40
CA GLY A 134 8.75 -0.89 8.66
C GLY A 134 9.18 0.59 8.54
N ASN A 135 9.64 0.99 7.36
CA ASN A 135 10.22 2.33 7.16
C ASN A 135 9.15 3.43 7.23
N LYS A 136 9.43 4.50 7.97
CA LYS A 136 8.54 5.67 8.11
C LYS A 136 8.16 6.28 6.76
N ILE A 137 9.09 6.32 5.79
CA ILE A 137 8.83 6.89 4.47
C ILE A 137 7.75 6.09 3.71
N VAL A 138 7.68 4.77 3.94
CA VAL A 138 6.67 3.90 3.34
C VAL A 138 5.31 4.17 3.94
N TYR A 139 5.26 4.24 5.28
CA TYR A 139 4.06 4.60 6.03
C TYR A 139 3.50 5.96 5.56
N ASP A 140 4.35 6.99 5.44
CA ASP A 140 3.91 8.33 5.03
C ASP A 140 3.52 8.43 3.56
N ALA A 141 4.23 7.74 2.65
CA ALA A 141 3.84 7.70 1.25
C ALA A 141 2.47 7.04 1.06
N CYS A 142 2.19 5.95 1.78
CA CYS A 142 0.87 5.31 1.76
C CYS A 142 -0.21 6.22 2.37
N ARG A 143 0.08 6.94 3.47
CA ARG A 143 -0.86 7.93 4.02
C ARG A 143 -1.20 9.03 3.03
N TYR A 144 -0.18 9.60 2.39
CA TYR A 144 -0.37 10.68 1.43
C TYR A 144 -1.20 10.22 0.23
N TYR A 145 -0.84 9.06 -0.36
CA TYR A 145 -1.61 8.53 -1.49
C TYR A 145 -3.03 8.12 -1.08
N GLY A 146 -3.22 7.53 0.10
CA GLY A 146 -4.54 7.26 0.66
C GLY A 146 -5.39 8.52 0.84
N ALA A 147 -4.78 9.66 1.21
CA ALA A 147 -5.48 10.94 1.30
C ALA A 147 -5.95 11.43 -0.07
N LEU A 148 -5.12 11.28 -1.11
CA LEU A 148 -5.51 11.60 -2.49
C LEU A 148 -6.69 10.73 -2.94
N SER A 149 -6.64 9.41 -2.69
CA SER A 149 -7.74 8.50 -3.01
C SER A 149 -9.04 8.85 -2.28
N VAL A 150 -8.97 9.15 -0.97
CA VAL A 150 -10.16 9.56 -0.19
C VAL A 150 -10.73 10.89 -0.72
N ALA A 151 -9.89 11.87 -1.02
CA ALA A 151 -10.34 13.14 -1.60
C ALA A 151 -11.00 12.95 -2.97
N ALA A 152 -10.44 12.09 -3.83
CA ALA A 152 -11.03 11.74 -5.11
C ALA A 152 -12.42 11.09 -4.95
N LEU A 153 -12.57 10.17 -3.98
CA LEU A 153 -13.87 9.54 -3.64
C LEU A 153 -14.89 10.54 -3.07
N HIS A 154 -14.42 11.66 -2.52
CA HIS A 154 -15.26 12.78 -2.10
C HIS A 154 -15.50 13.83 -3.21
N GLY A 155 -15.08 13.53 -4.44
CA GLY A 155 -15.38 14.36 -5.61
C GLY A 155 -14.39 15.50 -5.85
N SER A 156 -13.21 15.49 -5.23
CA SER A 156 -12.16 16.46 -5.55
C SER A 156 -11.72 16.34 -7.01
N THR A 157 -11.54 17.47 -7.69
CA THR A 157 -11.05 17.50 -9.07
C THR A 157 -9.55 17.18 -9.13
N LYS A 158 -9.06 16.83 -10.31
CA LYS A 158 -7.63 16.60 -10.54
C LYS A 158 -6.78 17.80 -10.13
N GLU A 159 -7.24 19.02 -10.40
CA GLU A 159 -6.54 20.25 -10.03
C GLU A 159 -6.43 20.40 -8.51
N GLN A 160 -7.50 20.04 -7.78
CA GLN A 160 -7.51 20.07 -6.31
C GLN A 160 -6.60 19.00 -5.71
N LEU A 161 -6.60 17.80 -6.29
CA LEU A 161 -5.73 16.70 -5.84
C LEU A 161 -4.24 16.99 -6.07
N LEU A 162 -3.93 17.69 -7.17
CA LEU A 162 -2.56 18.05 -7.55
C LEU A 162 -2.15 19.44 -7.02
N ASP A 163 -2.95 20.10 -6.19
CA ASP A 163 -2.61 21.39 -5.58
C ASP A 163 -1.38 21.23 -4.66
N ASN A 164 -0.38 22.11 -4.77
CA ASN A 164 0.84 22.05 -3.96
C ASN A 164 0.56 22.26 -2.45
N GLU A 165 -0.62 22.80 -2.11
CA GLU A 165 -1.10 22.99 -0.76
C GLU A 165 -2.10 21.90 -0.33
N PHE A 166 -2.35 20.86 -1.15
CA PHE A 166 -3.30 19.78 -0.83
C PHE A 166 -3.05 19.22 0.57
N TYR A 167 -1.80 18.87 0.88
CA TYR A 167 -1.43 18.34 2.20
C TYR A 167 -1.72 19.34 3.33
N SER A 168 -1.34 20.61 3.16
CA SER A 168 -1.58 21.66 4.16
C SER A 168 -3.06 21.90 4.41
N LYS A 169 -3.88 21.92 3.34
CA LYS A 169 -5.35 22.07 3.40
C LYS A 169 -6.03 20.91 4.12
N HIS A 170 -5.41 19.73 4.12
CA HIS A 170 -5.94 18.50 4.73
C HIS A 170 -5.13 18.03 5.96
N LYS A 171 -4.31 18.90 6.59
CA LYS A 171 -3.43 18.49 7.71
C LYS A 171 -4.17 17.80 8.87
N SER A 172 -5.43 18.15 9.11
CA SER A 172 -6.29 17.53 10.13
C SER A 172 -6.58 16.04 9.86
N TRP A 173 -6.53 15.61 8.60
CA TRP A 173 -6.72 14.21 8.23
C TRP A 173 -5.52 13.32 8.60
N PHE A 174 -4.35 13.93 8.78
CA PHE A 174 -3.09 13.25 9.13
C PHE A 174 -2.87 13.20 10.65
N SER A 175 -3.91 13.42 11.46
CA SER A 175 -3.82 13.45 12.94
C SER A 175 -2.73 14.40 13.46
N ASN A 176 -2.41 15.45 12.69
CA ASN A 176 -1.29 16.38 12.91
C ASN A 176 0.11 15.74 12.96
N ILE A 177 0.26 14.48 12.53
CA ILE A 177 1.55 13.80 12.40
C ILE A 177 2.15 14.14 11.03
N GLU A 178 3.33 14.77 11.05
CA GLU A 178 3.98 15.25 9.83
C GLU A 178 4.49 14.12 8.93
N LEU A 179 4.34 14.34 7.62
CA LEU A 179 4.90 13.49 6.59
C LEU A 179 6.43 13.58 6.58
N HIS A 180 7.08 12.48 6.19
CA HIS A 180 8.50 12.47 5.90
C HIS A 180 8.85 13.55 4.85
N PRO A 181 9.95 14.31 5.00
CA PRO A 181 10.28 15.43 4.12
C PRO A 181 10.30 15.10 2.63
N ALA A 182 10.76 13.90 2.27
CA ALA A 182 10.76 13.44 0.88
C ALA A 182 9.34 13.22 0.32
N VAL A 183 8.39 12.76 1.13
CA VAL A 183 6.97 12.61 0.72
C VAL A 183 6.31 13.98 0.64
N GLU A 184 6.62 14.88 1.58
CA GLU A 184 6.14 16.26 1.54
C GLU A 184 6.67 17.00 0.29
N SER A 185 7.91 16.75 -0.13
CA SER A 185 8.45 17.27 -1.39
C SER A 185 7.62 16.83 -2.60
N VAL A 186 7.19 15.56 -2.62
CA VAL A 186 6.27 15.05 -3.65
C VAL A 186 4.91 15.73 -3.54
N ALA A 187 4.37 15.90 -2.32
CA ALA A 187 3.10 16.61 -2.10
C ALA A 187 3.13 18.07 -2.57
N LYS A 188 4.30 18.72 -2.51
CA LYS A 188 4.54 20.07 -3.04
C LYS A 188 4.79 20.12 -4.55
N GLY A 189 4.67 18.99 -5.24
CA GLY A 189 4.70 18.92 -6.70
C GLY A 189 6.08 18.68 -7.32
N SER A 190 7.02 18.00 -6.64
CA SER A 190 8.34 17.67 -7.24
C SER A 190 8.24 16.88 -8.56
N TYR A 191 7.13 16.18 -8.77
CA TYR A 191 6.81 15.45 -9.99
C TYR A 191 6.46 16.36 -11.18
N LYS A 192 6.14 17.65 -10.98
CA LYS A 192 5.69 18.57 -12.05
C LYS A 192 6.84 19.13 -12.88
N ARG A 193 7.57 18.22 -13.55
CA ARG A 193 8.74 18.50 -14.39
C ARG A 193 8.70 17.65 -15.65
N ASN A 194 9.67 17.83 -16.55
CA ASN A 194 9.72 17.19 -17.87
C ASN A 194 10.08 15.68 -17.80
N GLY A 195 9.29 14.89 -17.06
CA GLY A 195 9.29 13.44 -17.04
C GLY A 195 10.67 12.80 -17.00
N TYR A 196 10.92 11.91 -17.95
CA TYR A 196 12.17 11.17 -18.05
C TYR A 196 13.40 12.09 -18.18
N ASP A 197 13.32 13.15 -18.97
CA ASP A 197 14.45 14.09 -19.17
C ASP A 197 14.79 14.86 -17.89
N ALA A 198 13.79 15.10 -17.04
CA ALA A 198 13.97 15.76 -15.75
C ALA A 198 14.32 14.79 -14.60
N GLY A 199 14.58 13.51 -14.90
CA GLY A 199 14.99 12.51 -13.92
C GLY A 199 13.87 11.77 -13.19
N ILE A 200 12.60 11.91 -13.61
CA ILE A 200 11.50 11.08 -13.10
C ILE A 200 11.73 9.63 -13.53
N ARG A 201 11.74 8.71 -12.59
CA ARG A 201 11.97 7.27 -12.84
C ARG A 201 11.06 6.43 -11.95
N GLY A 202 10.44 5.41 -12.54
CA GLY A 202 9.64 4.41 -11.82
C GLY A 202 10.52 3.36 -11.13
N LYS A 203 11.38 3.78 -10.20
CA LYS A 203 12.29 2.86 -9.48
C LYS A 203 11.59 2.12 -8.35
N ASP A 204 12.25 1.09 -7.83
CA ASP A 204 11.79 0.30 -6.67
C ASP A 204 11.57 1.16 -5.41
N HIS A 205 12.27 2.29 -5.28
CA HIS A 205 12.14 3.17 -4.11
C HIS A 205 10.79 3.90 -4.09
N ILE A 206 10.11 3.89 -2.94
CA ILE A 206 8.71 4.33 -2.83
C ILE A 206 8.48 5.79 -3.21
N VAL A 207 9.42 6.69 -2.89
CA VAL A 207 9.28 8.11 -3.27
C VAL A 207 9.39 8.27 -4.79
N SER A 208 10.28 7.51 -5.44
CA SER A 208 10.45 7.55 -6.89
C SER A 208 9.21 6.99 -7.60
N ALA A 209 8.66 5.88 -7.09
CA ALA A 209 7.43 5.29 -7.61
C ALA A 209 6.21 6.22 -7.42
N LEU A 210 6.07 6.82 -6.25
CA LEU A 210 5.01 7.82 -5.97
C LEU A 210 5.14 9.03 -6.88
N GLU A 211 6.36 9.57 -7.05
CA GLU A 211 6.63 10.71 -7.92
C GLU A 211 6.33 10.38 -9.39
N ALA A 212 6.72 9.19 -9.85
CA ALA A 212 6.47 8.70 -11.20
C ALA A 212 4.96 8.53 -11.49
N ALA A 213 4.22 7.93 -10.56
CA ALA A 213 2.77 7.75 -10.70
C ALA A 213 2.02 9.09 -10.73
N LEU A 214 2.40 10.04 -9.86
CA LEU A 214 1.80 11.38 -9.85
C LEU A 214 2.21 12.23 -11.05
N TRP A 215 3.43 12.04 -11.59
CA TRP A 215 3.82 12.64 -12.87
C TRP A 215 2.95 12.11 -14.02
N ALA A 216 2.73 10.79 -14.08
CA ALA A 216 1.88 10.18 -15.09
C ALA A 216 0.44 10.70 -14.98
N PHE A 217 -0.10 10.76 -13.76
CA PHE A 217 -1.42 11.36 -13.50
C PHE A 217 -1.46 12.84 -13.89
N TRP A 218 -0.46 13.64 -13.51
CA TRP A 218 -0.41 15.06 -13.89
C TRP A 218 -0.38 15.26 -15.42
N SER A 219 0.36 14.42 -16.14
CA SER A 219 0.60 14.53 -17.59
C SER A 219 -0.39 13.76 -18.48
N ASP A 220 -1.38 13.06 -17.90
CA ASP A 220 -2.29 12.14 -18.63
C ASP A 220 -3.22 12.79 -19.68
N ASP A 221 -3.23 14.13 -19.79
CA ASP A 221 -4.05 14.90 -20.72
C ASP A 221 -5.54 14.51 -20.67
N GLY A 222 -6.06 14.24 -19.46
CA GLY A 222 -7.45 13.86 -19.21
C GLY A 222 -7.82 12.45 -19.67
N SER A 223 -6.83 11.61 -19.98
CA SER A 223 -7.06 10.24 -20.47
C SER A 223 -6.31 9.21 -19.62
N PHE A 224 -7.08 8.29 -19.02
CA PHE A 224 -6.51 7.17 -18.28
C PHE A 224 -5.50 6.37 -19.10
N GLU A 225 -5.79 6.14 -20.38
CA GLU A 225 -4.93 5.39 -21.30
C GLU A 225 -3.59 6.12 -21.51
N LYS A 226 -3.63 7.44 -21.76
CA LYS A 226 -2.40 8.22 -21.97
C LYS A 226 -1.51 8.23 -20.74
N GLY A 227 -2.07 8.43 -19.55
CA GLY A 227 -1.29 8.38 -18.32
C GLY A 227 -0.77 6.97 -18.00
N ALA A 228 -1.53 5.91 -18.31
CA ALA A 228 -1.06 4.53 -18.14
C ALA A 228 0.13 4.24 -19.06
N LEU A 229 0.04 4.67 -20.32
CA LEU A 229 1.16 4.59 -21.27
C LEU A 229 2.36 5.42 -20.79
N ALA A 230 2.14 6.63 -20.25
CA ALA A 230 3.20 7.46 -19.69
C ALA A 230 3.90 6.78 -18.52
N ALA A 231 3.14 6.20 -17.58
CA ALA A 231 3.67 5.46 -16.43
C ALA A 231 4.53 4.27 -16.85
N VAL A 232 4.08 3.48 -17.85
CA VAL A 232 4.84 2.34 -18.38
C VAL A 232 6.08 2.79 -19.14
N ASN A 233 5.99 3.87 -19.93
CA ASN A 233 7.10 4.35 -20.74
C ASN A 233 8.22 5.05 -19.95
N LEU A 234 8.05 5.29 -18.63
CA LEU A 234 9.15 5.72 -17.76
C LEU A 234 10.24 4.65 -17.59
N GLY A 235 9.95 3.39 -17.91
CA GLY A 235 10.89 2.28 -17.75
C GLY A 235 11.07 1.83 -16.30
N ASP A 236 12.13 1.07 -16.03
CA ASP A 236 12.47 0.51 -14.71
C ASP A 236 11.37 -0.44 -14.16
N ASP A 237 10.83 -0.20 -12.96
CA ASP A 237 9.72 -0.95 -12.36
C ASP A 237 8.37 -0.45 -12.90
N THR A 238 8.19 -0.68 -14.20
CA THR A 238 7.01 -0.25 -14.97
C THR A 238 5.72 -0.86 -14.45
N ASN A 239 5.76 -2.11 -14.01
CA ASN A 239 4.59 -2.83 -13.49
C ASN A 239 4.06 -2.16 -12.22
N THR A 240 4.93 -1.87 -11.26
CA THR A 240 4.50 -1.20 -10.02
C THR A 240 4.09 0.24 -10.27
N THR A 241 4.85 0.98 -11.09
CA THR A 241 4.52 2.37 -11.40
C THR A 241 3.15 2.49 -12.07
N ALA A 242 2.84 1.62 -13.04
CA ALA A 242 1.53 1.57 -13.68
C ALA A 242 0.42 1.11 -12.72
N ALA A 243 0.70 0.18 -11.81
CA ALA A 243 -0.25 -0.25 -10.79
C ALA A 243 -0.55 0.86 -9.77
N ILE A 244 0.42 1.71 -9.42
CA ILE A 244 0.19 2.88 -8.57
C ILE A 244 -0.59 3.94 -9.33
N TYR A 245 -0.23 4.24 -10.59
CA TYR A 245 -0.98 5.19 -11.40
C TYR A 245 -2.45 4.76 -11.61
N GLY A 246 -2.70 3.46 -11.78
CA GLY A 246 -4.03 2.95 -12.09
C GLY A 246 -5.02 2.92 -10.92
N GLN A 247 -4.56 3.17 -9.69
CA GLN A 247 -5.40 3.27 -8.49
C GLN A 247 -6.11 4.62 -8.42
#